data_AF-H1PKY1-F1
#
_entry.id   AF-H1PKY1-F1
#
_cell.length_a   1.000
_cell.length_b   1.000
_cell.length_c   1.000
_cell.angle_alpha   90.00
_cell.angle_beta   90.00
_cell.angle_gamma   90.00
#
_symmetry.space_group_name_H-M   'P 1'
#
loop_
_entity.id
_entity.type
_entity.pdbx_description
1 polymer ?
#
loop_
_entity_poly.entity_id
_entity_poly.type
_entity_poly.pdbx_seq_one_letter_code
_entity_poly.pdbx_strand_id
1 'polypeptide(L)'
;MKKFLACIICLTLAFGVTACGKASDKDSNGDSKIISDAKNKQENSKNDTKKEVTKKAVDDNNGKSQTGKSKSKTKSNKIDIDLNNLNANVVYAQVFQMMTEPDKFIGKRIRMSGQFNVYAAEAGNESGATEYYAIIIADAQACCQQGIEFVWPGHTYPNGFPTLKSNASVTGVFEVYQENGKKYCRLIADSVEQL
;
A
#
# COMPACT_ATOMS: atom_id res chain seq x y z
N MET A 1 5.79 -51.57 43.70
CA MET A 1 6.49 -52.06 42.48
C MET A 1 6.92 -50.87 41.64
N LYS A 2 8.05 -50.95 40.92
CA LYS A 2 8.50 -50.16 39.74
C LYS A 2 8.17 -48.64 39.74
N LYS A 3 9.17 -47.76 39.94
CA LYS A 3 9.85 -46.90 38.91
C LYS A 3 8.86 -46.01 38.11
N PHE A 4 8.97 -44.68 38.10
CA PHE A 4 9.83 -43.81 37.24
C PHE A 4 9.69 -42.35 37.73
N LEU A 5 10.52 -41.35 37.43
CA LEU A 5 11.89 -41.22 36.89
C LEU A 5 12.43 -39.86 37.40
N ALA A 6 13.71 -39.76 37.76
CA ALA A 6 14.31 -38.49 38.19
C ALA A 6 15.16 -37.86 37.07
N CYS A 7 14.97 -36.56 36.82
CA CYS A 7 15.87 -35.71 36.04
C CYS A 7 15.92 -34.30 36.66
N ILE A 8 16.58 -34.18 37.81
CA ILE A 8 16.93 -32.89 38.41
C ILE A 8 18.13 -32.34 37.64
N ILE A 9 17.96 -31.24 36.91
CA ILE A 9 19.05 -30.51 36.27
C ILE A 9 19.45 -29.34 37.18
N CYS A 10 20.63 -29.44 37.79
CA CYS A 10 21.20 -28.44 38.68
C CYS A 10 22.43 -27.78 38.05
N LEU A 11 22.48 -26.44 38.06
CA LEU A 11 23.66 -25.58 37.83
C LEU A 11 24.26 -25.69 36.40
N THR A 12 24.96 -24.69 35.85
CA THR A 12 25.70 -23.55 36.41
C THR A 12 25.11 -22.19 35.97
N LEU A 13 25.11 -21.12 36.78
CA LEU A 13 26.23 -20.35 37.37
C LEU A 13 27.02 -19.48 36.37
N ALA A 14 26.44 -18.30 36.10
CA ALA A 14 27.04 -16.96 36.06
C ALA A 14 28.45 -16.74 35.47
N PHE A 15 28.51 -15.87 34.46
CA PHE A 15 29.49 -14.79 34.39
C PHE A 15 28.76 -13.45 34.30
N GLY A 16 29.18 -12.47 35.10
CA GLY A 16 28.70 -11.09 35.01
C GLY A 16 29.87 -10.15 34.71
N VAL A 17 29.60 -9.08 33.96
CA VAL A 17 30.51 -7.95 33.82
C VAL A 17 29.75 -6.66 34.10
N THR A 18 30.33 -5.80 34.94
CA THR A 18 29.71 -4.55 35.39
C THR A 18 29.88 -3.46 34.34
N ALA A 19 28.79 -2.80 33.97
CA ALA A 19 28.83 -1.49 33.31
C ALA A 19 27.96 -0.51 34.13
N CYS A 20 28.57 0.55 34.65
CA CYS A 20 27.87 1.59 35.40
C CYS A 20 27.97 2.92 34.63
N GLY A 21 26.83 3.56 34.38
CA GLY A 21 26.75 4.84 33.69
C GLY A 21 25.51 5.63 34.11
N LYS A 22 25.73 6.82 34.64
CA LYS A 22 24.76 7.90 34.92
C LYS A 22 25.37 9.18 34.33
N ALA A 23 24.67 10.21 33.86
CA ALA A 23 23.22 10.52 33.80
C ALA A 23 22.93 11.18 32.39
N SER A 24 21.83 11.87 32.04
CA SER A 24 20.75 12.52 32.80
C SER A 24 19.44 12.65 32.00
N ASP A 25 18.33 12.83 32.73
CA ASP A 25 17.21 13.76 32.49
C ASP A 25 16.62 13.99 31.08
N LYS A 26 15.44 13.36 30.90
CA LYS A 26 14.11 14.00 30.66
C LYS A 26 13.66 14.54 29.29
N ASP A 27 12.44 14.08 28.97
CA ASP A 27 11.29 14.81 28.43
C ASP A 27 11.37 15.48 27.04
N SER A 28 10.85 14.81 26.00
CA SER A 28 9.58 15.22 25.36
C SER A 28 9.06 14.28 24.24
N ASN A 29 7.79 13.86 24.41
CA ASN A 29 6.72 13.71 23.42
C ASN A 29 7.05 13.42 21.93
N GLY A 30 6.57 12.29 21.38
CA GLY A 30 6.62 12.04 19.93
C GLY A 30 6.29 10.63 19.43
N ASP A 31 5.16 10.02 19.84
CA ASP A 31 4.74 8.71 19.33
C ASP A 31 4.31 8.75 17.85
N SER A 32 5.28 8.64 16.94
CA SER A 32 5.04 8.41 15.51
C SER A 32 5.39 6.97 15.17
N LYS A 33 4.37 6.10 15.09
CA LYS A 33 4.51 4.66 14.82
C LYS A 33 4.78 4.37 13.34
N ILE A 34 5.87 4.90 12.81
CA ILE A 34 6.38 4.63 11.46
C ILE A 34 6.88 3.18 11.42
N ILE A 35 6.12 2.27 10.81
CA ILE A 35 6.59 0.92 10.51
C ILE A 35 7.40 0.98 9.21
N SER A 36 8.71 1.12 9.34
CA SER A 36 9.66 0.98 8.22
C SER A 36 11.02 0.44 8.69
N ASP A 37 11.02 -0.76 9.28
CA ASP A 37 12.23 -1.46 9.71
C ASP A 37 13.05 -1.98 8.52
N ALA A 38 13.77 -1.06 7.87
CA ALA A 38 14.67 -1.35 6.75
C ALA A 38 16.13 -1.39 7.21
N LYS A 39 16.70 -2.60 7.36
CA LYS A 39 18.15 -2.75 7.58
C LYS A 39 18.74 -3.96 6.86
N ASN A 40 19.27 -3.74 5.67
CA ASN A 40 20.49 -4.42 5.24
C ASN A 40 21.38 -3.45 4.45
N LYS A 41 22.71 -3.52 4.68
CA LYS A 41 23.73 -2.75 3.96
C LYS A 41 24.83 -3.70 3.53
N GLN A 42 24.96 -3.91 2.22
CA GLN A 42 26.22 -4.36 1.63
C GLN A 42 26.43 -3.70 0.26
N GLU A 43 27.70 -3.53 -0.11
CA GLU A 43 28.15 -2.73 -1.26
C GLU A 43 28.83 -3.60 -2.32
N ASN A 44 29.16 -2.96 -3.45
CA ASN A 44 29.95 -3.45 -4.59
C ASN A 44 29.25 -4.45 -5.53
N SER A 45 29.54 -4.46 -6.84
CA SER A 45 30.48 -3.61 -7.61
C SER A 45 29.97 -3.23 -9.00
N LYS A 46 30.72 -2.35 -9.68
CA LYS A 46 30.44 -1.76 -10.99
C LYS A 46 30.62 -2.76 -12.15
N ASN A 47 29.95 -2.47 -13.27
CA ASN A 47 30.68 -2.14 -14.51
C ASN A 47 29.80 -1.42 -15.54
N ASP A 48 30.35 -0.37 -16.14
CA ASP A 48 29.78 0.35 -17.27
C ASP A 48 30.06 -0.36 -18.60
N THR A 49 29.23 -0.12 -19.62
CA THR A 49 29.71 0.30 -20.95
C THR A 49 28.59 0.98 -21.74
N LYS A 50 28.85 2.23 -22.14
CA LYS A 50 28.00 3.07 -22.99
C LYS A 50 28.16 2.74 -24.47
N LYS A 51 27.08 2.76 -25.27
CA LYS A 51 27.18 3.01 -26.72
C LYS A 51 26.04 3.85 -27.32
N GLU A 52 26.34 5.13 -27.56
CA GLU A 52 25.73 6.01 -28.58
C GLU A 52 26.11 5.52 -30.00
N VAL A 53 25.54 5.93 -31.15
CA VAL A 53 24.64 7.02 -31.59
C VAL A 53 23.68 6.42 -32.66
N THR A 54 22.71 7.08 -33.34
CA THR A 54 22.44 8.50 -33.64
C THR A 54 20.91 8.78 -33.78
N LYS A 55 20.50 9.87 -34.42
CA LYS A 55 19.12 10.23 -34.83
C LYS A 55 19.00 10.27 -36.36
N LYS A 56 17.79 10.13 -36.91
CA LYS A 56 17.34 10.91 -38.07
C LYS A 56 15.88 11.34 -37.91
N ALA A 57 15.60 12.58 -38.33
CA ALA A 57 14.29 13.12 -38.64
C ALA A 57 14.27 13.41 -40.18
N VAL A 58 13.25 13.96 -40.84
CA VAL A 58 11.99 14.62 -40.45
C VAL A 58 10.94 14.21 -41.50
N ASP A 59 9.64 14.39 -41.25
CA ASP A 59 8.88 15.32 -42.11
C ASP A 59 7.64 15.87 -41.37
N ASP A 60 7.08 16.97 -41.89
CA ASP A 60 6.04 17.80 -41.25
C ASP A 60 4.77 17.85 -42.12
N ASN A 61 3.59 17.97 -41.47
CA ASN A 61 2.57 18.95 -41.88
C ASN A 61 1.41 19.06 -40.85
N ASN A 62 1.38 20.20 -40.16
CA ASN A 62 0.23 21.12 -40.06
C ASN A 62 -1.21 20.55 -40.04
N GLY A 63 -1.96 20.74 -38.95
CA GLY A 63 -3.37 20.32 -38.82
C GLY A 63 -4.17 21.06 -37.74
N LYS A 64 -4.18 22.40 -37.74
CA LYS A 64 -4.90 23.22 -36.74
C LYS A 64 -6.42 22.97 -36.74
N SER A 65 -6.95 22.42 -35.64
CA SER A 65 -8.36 22.64 -35.25
C SER A 65 -8.53 22.59 -33.73
N GLN A 66 -8.94 23.71 -33.13
CA GLN A 66 -9.50 23.72 -31.79
C GLN A 66 -10.98 23.32 -31.88
N THR A 67 -11.39 22.31 -31.12
CA THR A 67 -12.81 22.12 -30.81
C THR A 67 -12.95 21.59 -29.40
N GLY A 68 -13.43 22.43 -28.48
CA GLY A 68 -13.69 22.09 -27.08
C GLY A 68 -14.85 21.11 -26.94
N LYS A 69 -14.64 19.84 -27.25
CA LYS A 69 -15.63 18.79 -27.07
C LYS A 69 -15.42 18.14 -25.71
N SER A 70 -16.21 18.58 -24.72
CA SER A 70 -16.34 17.90 -23.44
C SER A 70 -16.76 16.45 -23.70
N LYS A 71 -15.81 15.52 -23.65
CA LYS A 71 -16.08 14.10 -23.76
C LYS A 71 -16.66 13.64 -22.43
N SER A 72 -17.99 13.55 -22.39
CA SER A 72 -18.70 12.68 -21.45
C SER A 72 -17.93 11.36 -21.37
N LYS A 73 -17.52 10.97 -20.15
CA LYS A 73 -16.73 9.76 -19.93
C LYS A 73 -17.65 8.54 -20.11
N THR A 74 -17.81 8.08 -21.35
CA THR A 74 -18.19 6.69 -21.63
C THR A 74 -17.23 5.82 -20.84
N LYS A 75 -17.72 5.10 -19.82
CA LYS A 75 -16.90 4.18 -19.03
C LYS A 75 -16.36 3.09 -19.96
N SER A 76 -15.11 3.22 -20.38
CA SER A 76 -14.41 2.15 -21.07
C SER A 76 -14.12 1.05 -20.05
N ASN A 77 -14.77 -0.10 -20.17
CA ASN A 77 -14.56 -1.26 -19.28
C ASN A 77 -13.13 -1.85 -19.34
N LYS A 78 -12.23 -1.26 -20.14
CA LYS A 78 -10.79 -1.49 -20.07
C LYS A 78 -10.30 -1.31 -18.63
N ILE A 79 -9.36 -2.15 -18.24
CA ILE A 79 -8.56 -2.02 -17.03
C ILE A 79 -7.13 -1.71 -17.51
N ASP A 80 -6.48 -0.72 -16.89
CA ASP A 80 -5.12 -0.30 -17.24
C ASP A 80 -4.06 -1.07 -16.45
N ILE A 81 -4.40 -1.50 -15.22
CA ILE A 81 -3.58 -2.33 -14.34
C ILE A 81 -4.50 -3.33 -13.64
N ASP A 82 -4.25 -4.63 -13.83
CA ASP A 82 -5.03 -5.70 -13.22
C ASP A 82 -4.12 -6.55 -12.32
N LEU A 83 -4.17 -6.30 -11.02
CA LEU A 83 -3.28 -6.96 -10.05
C LEU A 83 -3.68 -8.42 -9.78
N ASN A 84 -4.93 -8.80 -10.09
CA ASN A 84 -5.48 -10.12 -9.77
C ASN A 84 -4.76 -11.28 -10.49
N ASN A 85 -4.04 -11.02 -11.58
CA ASN A 85 -3.30 -12.03 -12.34
C ASN A 85 -1.79 -12.07 -12.00
N LEU A 86 -1.37 -11.36 -10.96
CA LEU A 86 0.04 -11.22 -10.56
C LEU A 86 0.29 -12.02 -9.26
N ASN A 87 1.53 -12.45 -9.03
CA ASN A 87 1.89 -13.10 -7.78
C ASN A 87 1.95 -12.07 -6.62
N ALA A 88 1.72 -12.53 -5.39
CA ALA A 88 1.59 -11.66 -4.20
C ALA A 88 2.76 -10.67 -4.00
N ASN A 89 4.00 -11.06 -4.31
CA ASN A 89 5.15 -10.13 -4.19
C ASN A 89 5.11 -9.01 -5.23
N VAL A 90 4.64 -9.29 -6.45
CA VAL A 90 4.45 -8.27 -7.49
C VAL A 90 3.23 -7.39 -7.17
N VAL A 91 2.14 -7.97 -6.65
CA VAL A 91 0.98 -7.19 -6.15
C VAL A 91 1.42 -6.24 -5.03
N TYR A 92 2.17 -6.73 -4.04
CA TYR A 92 2.72 -5.95 -2.94
C TYR A 92 3.64 -4.82 -3.42
N ALA A 93 4.62 -5.14 -4.27
CA ALA A 93 5.52 -4.13 -4.84
C ALA A 93 4.76 -3.07 -5.67
N GLN A 94 3.74 -3.48 -6.42
CA GLN A 94 2.98 -2.56 -7.25
C GLN A 94 2.12 -1.62 -6.43
N VAL A 95 1.47 -2.10 -5.37
CA VAL A 95 0.70 -1.27 -4.43
C VAL A 95 1.63 -0.36 -3.61
N PHE A 96 2.78 -0.84 -3.16
CA PHE A 96 3.80 0.01 -2.53
C PHE A 96 4.24 1.15 -3.46
N GLN A 97 4.42 0.88 -4.76
CA GLN A 97 4.71 1.92 -5.75
C GLN A 97 3.52 2.88 -5.96
N MET A 98 2.27 2.42 -5.86
CA MET A 98 1.10 3.30 -5.92
C MET A 98 1.04 4.28 -4.75
N MET A 99 1.49 3.87 -3.54
CA MET A 99 1.54 4.75 -2.37
C MET A 99 2.74 5.71 -2.39
N THR A 100 3.86 5.32 -3.02
CA THR A 100 5.13 6.09 -2.99
C THR A 100 5.39 6.93 -4.24
N GLU A 101 4.84 6.55 -5.40
CA GLU A 101 4.94 7.27 -6.67
C GLU A 101 3.55 7.50 -7.31
N PRO A 102 2.54 8.01 -6.57
CA PRO A 102 1.13 7.98 -6.98
C PRO A 102 0.83 8.69 -8.30
N ASP A 103 1.60 9.71 -8.68
CA ASP A 103 1.46 10.47 -9.93
C ASP A 103 1.56 9.57 -11.18
N LYS A 104 2.24 8.41 -11.08
CA LYS A 104 2.29 7.41 -12.16
C LYS A 104 0.97 6.67 -12.37
N PHE A 105 0.03 6.74 -11.43
CA PHE A 105 -1.19 5.94 -11.37
C PHE A 105 -2.49 6.76 -11.42
N ILE A 106 -2.44 8.06 -11.10
CA ILE A 106 -3.61 8.95 -11.14
C ILE A 106 -4.37 8.83 -12.46
N GLY A 107 -5.67 8.59 -12.37
CA GLY A 107 -6.59 8.47 -13.51
C GLY A 107 -6.58 7.12 -14.23
N LYS A 108 -5.71 6.17 -13.87
CA LYS A 108 -5.77 4.78 -14.38
C LYS A 108 -6.95 4.05 -13.76
N ARG A 109 -7.59 3.16 -14.54
CA ARG A 109 -8.55 2.19 -14.00
C ARG A 109 -7.81 0.93 -13.55
N ILE A 110 -7.88 0.64 -12.26
CA ILE A 110 -7.13 -0.43 -11.60
C ILE A 110 -8.11 -1.45 -11.01
N ARG A 111 -7.78 -2.73 -11.15
CA ARG A 111 -8.43 -3.83 -10.41
C ARG A 111 -7.43 -4.49 -9.47
N MET A 112 -7.86 -4.74 -8.24
CA MET A 112 -7.10 -5.47 -7.23
C MET A 112 -8.01 -6.31 -6.34
N SER A 113 -7.43 -7.22 -5.57
CA SER A 113 -8.12 -8.07 -4.60
C SER A 113 -7.33 -8.22 -3.31
N GLY A 114 -8.04 -8.43 -2.20
CA GLY A 114 -7.46 -8.60 -0.87
C GLY A 114 -8.54 -8.59 0.21
N GLN A 115 -8.15 -8.53 1.48
CA GLN A 115 -9.07 -8.50 2.61
C GLN A 115 -9.78 -7.15 2.71
N PHE A 116 -11.11 -7.16 2.75
CA PHE A 116 -11.93 -5.99 3.00
C PHE A 116 -11.92 -5.59 4.49
N ASN A 117 -11.49 -4.36 4.76
CA ASN A 117 -11.48 -3.75 6.08
C ASN A 117 -12.27 -2.44 6.13
N VAL A 118 -12.91 -2.20 7.28
CA VAL A 118 -13.47 -0.92 7.69
C VAL A 118 -12.62 -0.39 8.84
N TYR A 119 -12.35 0.92 8.84
CA TYR A 119 -11.64 1.65 9.89
C TYR A 119 -12.49 2.84 10.33
N ALA A 120 -12.52 3.15 11.62
CA ALA A 120 -13.15 4.39 12.10
C ALA A 120 -12.30 5.60 11.68
N ALA A 121 -12.94 6.67 11.20
CA ALA A 121 -12.27 7.94 10.90
C ALA A 121 -12.00 8.74 12.19
N GLU A 122 -11.01 9.64 12.15
CA GLU A 122 -10.70 10.53 13.28
C GLU A 122 -11.86 11.54 13.48
N ALA A 123 -12.31 11.72 14.74
CA ALA A 123 -13.44 12.60 15.02
C ALA A 123 -13.10 14.06 14.69
N GLY A 124 -13.83 14.67 13.75
CA GLY A 124 -13.57 16.03 13.26
C GLY A 124 -12.58 16.13 12.09
N ASN A 125 -12.32 15.04 11.37
CA ASN A 125 -11.59 15.07 10.10
C ASN A 125 -12.23 16.04 9.08
N GLU A 126 -11.40 16.59 8.19
CA GLU A 126 -11.81 17.57 7.16
C GLU A 126 -12.87 17.04 6.19
N SER A 127 -12.92 15.73 5.92
CA SER A 127 -13.93 15.11 5.06
C SER A 127 -15.32 14.94 5.71
N GLY A 128 -15.42 15.08 7.03
CA GLY A 128 -16.63 14.74 7.79
C GLY A 128 -16.98 13.24 7.76
N ALA A 129 -16.03 12.36 7.41
CA ALA A 129 -16.23 10.92 7.32
C ALA A 129 -16.37 10.29 8.72
N THR A 130 -17.10 9.19 8.83
CA THR A 130 -17.16 8.35 10.05
C THR A 130 -16.36 7.05 9.90
N GLU A 131 -16.20 6.57 8.67
CA GLU A 131 -15.56 5.29 8.34
C GLU A 131 -14.72 5.43 7.05
N TYR A 132 -13.62 4.69 7.00
CA TYR A 132 -12.81 4.47 5.80
C TYR A 132 -12.79 3.00 5.42
N TYR A 133 -12.87 2.73 4.12
CA TYR A 133 -12.92 1.39 3.54
C TYR A 133 -11.63 1.11 2.79
N ALA A 134 -11.03 -0.07 2.98
CA ALA A 134 -9.79 -0.44 2.29
C ALA A 134 -9.76 -1.91 1.88
N ILE A 135 -9.00 -2.18 0.81
CA ILE A 135 -8.56 -3.53 0.46
C ILE A 135 -7.11 -3.69 0.92
N ILE A 136 -6.89 -4.63 1.82
CA ILE A 136 -5.57 -4.96 2.37
C ILE A 136 -5.02 -6.19 1.67
N ILE A 137 -3.79 -6.08 1.19
CA ILE A 137 -2.98 -7.17 0.66
C ILE A 137 -1.86 -7.51 1.65
N ALA A 138 -1.28 -8.68 1.49
CA ALA A 138 -0.04 -9.07 2.16
C ALA A 138 1.01 -9.50 1.13
N ASP A 139 2.28 -9.52 1.54
CA ASP A 139 3.35 -10.16 0.77
C ASP A 139 3.20 -11.70 0.73
N ALA A 140 4.05 -12.40 -0.03
CA ALA A 140 3.98 -13.86 -0.13
C ALA A 140 4.41 -14.61 1.15
N GLN A 141 4.88 -13.93 2.19
CA GLN A 141 5.18 -14.48 3.52
C GLN A 141 4.09 -14.14 4.56
N ALA A 142 3.09 -13.34 4.18
CA ALA A 142 2.05 -12.76 5.02
C ALA A 142 2.56 -11.93 6.22
N CYS A 143 3.82 -11.47 6.21
CA CYS A 143 4.42 -10.76 7.33
C CYS A 143 4.29 -9.23 7.20
N CYS A 144 4.37 -8.68 5.98
CA CYS A 144 4.06 -7.29 5.69
C CYS A 144 2.68 -7.16 5.05
N GLN A 145 1.95 -6.12 5.43
CA GLN A 145 0.63 -5.78 4.89
C GLN A 145 0.64 -4.35 4.34
N GLN A 146 -0.01 -4.16 3.20
CA GLN A 146 -0.20 -2.86 2.56
C GLN A 146 -1.66 -2.77 2.11
N GLY A 147 -2.21 -1.56 2.01
CA GLY A 147 -3.59 -1.38 1.56
C GLY A 147 -3.77 -0.13 0.73
N ILE A 148 -4.89 -0.09 0.01
CA ILE A 148 -5.41 1.08 -0.69
C ILE A 148 -6.86 1.29 -0.22
N GLU A 149 -7.19 2.53 0.09
CA GLU A 149 -8.54 2.96 0.44
C GLU A 149 -9.44 2.95 -0.80
N PHE A 150 -10.75 2.85 -0.60
CA PHE A 150 -11.70 3.09 -1.67
C PHE A 150 -12.96 3.78 -1.17
N VAL A 151 -13.61 4.51 -2.07
CA VAL A 151 -14.97 4.99 -1.90
C VAL A 151 -15.83 4.42 -3.01
N TRP A 152 -17.07 4.07 -2.70
CA TRP A 152 -18.00 3.45 -3.64
C TRP A 152 -19.24 4.35 -3.81
N PRO A 153 -19.24 5.27 -4.81
CA PRO A 153 -20.30 6.26 -4.95
C PRO A 153 -21.69 5.61 -5.08
N GLY A 154 -22.67 6.16 -4.36
CA GLY A 154 -24.05 5.65 -4.32
C GLY A 154 -24.27 4.42 -3.42
N HIS A 155 -23.24 3.97 -2.69
CA HIS A 155 -23.30 2.84 -1.77
C HIS A 155 -22.96 3.28 -0.34
N THR A 156 -23.46 2.58 0.67
CA THR A 156 -23.25 2.90 2.09
C THR A 156 -23.09 1.61 2.89
N TYR A 157 -22.00 1.46 3.63
CA TYR A 157 -21.75 0.31 4.50
C TYR A 157 -22.86 0.20 5.57
N PRO A 158 -23.34 -1.02 5.93
CA PRO A 158 -22.93 -2.32 5.43
C PRO A 158 -23.63 -2.79 4.15
N ASN A 159 -24.59 -2.04 3.60
CA ASN A 159 -25.45 -2.55 2.53
C ASN A 159 -24.70 -2.70 1.19
N GLY A 160 -24.69 -3.92 0.65
CA GLY A 160 -24.01 -4.27 -0.61
C GLY A 160 -22.49 -4.41 -0.53
N PHE A 161 -21.87 -4.06 0.60
CA PHE A 161 -20.43 -4.23 0.81
C PHE A 161 -20.04 -5.71 1.06
N PRO A 162 -18.77 -6.09 0.83
CA PRO A 162 -18.28 -7.42 1.19
C PRO A 162 -18.37 -7.68 2.70
N THR A 163 -18.29 -8.96 3.09
CA THR A 163 -18.24 -9.31 4.51
C THR A 163 -16.96 -8.78 5.14
N LEU A 164 -17.04 -8.11 6.29
CA LEU A 164 -15.86 -7.62 7.01
C LEU A 164 -14.86 -8.77 7.26
N LYS A 165 -13.56 -8.53 6.95
CA LYS A 165 -12.47 -9.53 6.99
C LYS A 165 -12.48 -10.63 5.92
N SER A 166 -13.49 -10.68 5.04
CA SER A 166 -13.45 -11.56 3.85
C SER A 166 -12.57 -10.98 2.74
N ASN A 167 -12.29 -11.76 1.69
CA ASN A 167 -11.64 -11.26 0.49
C ASN A 167 -12.67 -10.61 -0.44
N ALA A 168 -12.25 -9.55 -1.13
CA ALA A 168 -13.04 -8.87 -2.15
C ALA A 168 -12.13 -8.40 -3.30
N SER A 169 -12.71 -8.20 -4.49
CA SER A 169 -12.09 -7.42 -5.55
C SER A 169 -12.71 -6.03 -5.64
N VAL A 170 -11.88 -5.02 -5.86
CA VAL A 170 -12.31 -3.65 -6.15
C VAL A 170 -11.76 -3.27 -7.52
N THR A 171 -12.64 -2.75 -8.38
CA THR A 171 -12.26 -2.09 -9.63
C THR A 171 -12.64 -0.63 -9.57
N GLY A 172 -11.72 0.28 -9.85
CA GLY A 172 -11.96 1.71 -9.75
C GLY A 172 -10.90 2.58 -10.40
N VAL A 173 -11.11 3.89 -10.40
CA VAL A 173 -10.13 4.88 -10.87
C VAL A 173 -9.26 5.32 -9.70
N PHE A 174 -7.95 5.24 -9.85
CA PHE A 174 -7.01 5.68 -8.81
C PHE A 174 -6.88 7.21 -8.76
N GLU A 175 -6.93 7.78 -7.56
CA GLU A 175 -6.73 9.20 -7.31
C GLU A 175 -5.99 9.46 -5.99
N VAL A 176 -5.48 10.68 -5.85
CA VAL A 176 -4.90 11.20 -4.62
C VAL A 176 -5.83 12.28 -4.07
N TYR A 177 -6.13 12.24 -2.78
CA TYR A 177 -6.81 13.31 -2.06
C TYR A 177 -5.92 13.87 -0.95
N GLN A 178 -6.36 14.96 -0.31
CA GLN A 178 -5.69 15.52 0.87
C GLN A 178 -6.68 15.61 2.02
N GLU A 179 -6.18 15.32 3.23
CA GLU A 179 -6.90 15.43 4.48
C GLU A 179 -5.90 15.69 5.62
N ASN A 180 -6.25 16.59 6.53
CA ASN A 180 -5.46 16.98 7.70
C ASN A 180 -4.00 17.35 7.31
N GLY A 181 -3.84 18.00 6.15
CA GLY A 181 -2.56 18.39 5.56
C GLY A 181 -1.72 17.25 4.95
N LYS A 182 -2.19 16.00 4.95
CA LYS A 182 -1.50 14.81 4.41
C LYS A 182 -2.09 14.41 3.06
N LYS A 183 -1.33 13.70 2.23
CA LYS A 183 -1.80 13.09 0.97
C LYS A 183 -2.17 11.62 1.19
N TYR A 184 -3.32 11.21 0.65
CA TYR A 184 -3.87 9.86 0.73
C TYR A 184 -4.22 9.34 -0.66
N CYS A 185 -4.17 8.02 -0.85
CA CYS A 185 -4.35 7.36 -2.15
C CYS A 185 -5.54 6.41 -2.11
N ARG A 186 -6.50 6.57 -3.02
CA ARG A 186 -7.73 5.75 -3.04
C ARG A 186 -8.20 5.37 -4.43
N LEU A 187 -9.06 4.36 -4.50
CA LEU A 187 -9.86 4.03 -5.67
C LEU A 187 -11.27 4.65 -5.56
N ILE A 188 -11.70 5.37 -6.60
CA ILE A 188 -13.11 5.62 -6.87
C ILE A 188 -13.68 4.34 -7.50
N ALA A 189 -14.32 3.50 -6.70
CA ALA A 189 -14.80 2.19 -7.14
C ALA A 189 -15.98 2.31 -8.13
N ASP A 190 -15.92 1.52 -9.21
CA ASP A 190 -17.06 1.27 -10.09
C ASP A 190 -17.62 -0.16 -9.97
N SER A 191 -16.85 -1.12 -9.45
CA SER A 191 -17.38 -2.35 -8.82
C SER A 191 -16.61 -2.73 -7.56
N VAL A 192 -17.32 -3.38 -6.64
CA VAL A 192 -16.78 -4.04 -5.45
C VAL A 192 -17.50 -5.39 -5.35
N GLU A 193 -16.74 -6.47 -5.31
CA GLU A 193 -17.24 -7.84 -5.52
C GLU A 193 -16.67 -8.77 -4.43
N GLN A 194 -17.54 -9.52 -3.75
CA GLN A 194 -17.17 -10.56 -2.79
C GLN A 194 -16.44 -11.71 -3.51
N LEU A 195 -15.36 -12.22 -2.91
CA LEU A 195 -14.63 -13.42 -3.34
C LEU A 195 -14.79 -14.56 -2.33
#